data_AF-A0A9X1UPF0-F1
#
_entry.id   AF-A0A9X1UPF0-F1
#
_cell.length_a   1.000
_cell.length_b   1.000
_cell.length_c   1.000
_cell.angle_alpha   90.00
_cell.angle_beta   90.00
_cell.angle_gamma   90.00
#
_symmetry.space_group_name_H-M   'P 1'
#
loop_
_entity.id
_entity.type
_entity.pdbx_description
1 polymer ?
#
loop_
_entity_poly.entity_id
_entity_poly.type
_entity_poly.pdbx_seq_one_letter_code
_entity_poly.pdbx_strand_id
1 'polypeptide(L)'
;MLLFLDTEYTGLGQSPPKLISLALVAEDGSREFYAEFADGWTPDDCTPYVQREVLPLLEGPRLSYGEARAALRGWLDRAPRAVQVACDSETDWRFLLDLPSLPLPANLADRRYDLRPLGDTAIYDRAVAACYQTDIREHHARPMREPTGEAGLQGWTRAE
;
A
#
# COMPACT_ATOMS: atom_id res chain seq x y z
N MET A 1 11.16 4.85 12.37
CA MET A 1 11.13 4.75 10.90
C MET A 1 9.69 4.84 10.47
N LEU A 2 9.35 5.73 9.55
CA LEU A 2 8.02 5.73 8.93
C LEU A 2 7.93 4.66 7.83
N LEU A 3 6.76 4.04 7.72
CA LEU A 3 6.40 3.12 6.64
C LEU A 3 5.17 3.68 5.94
N PHE A 4 5.27 4.04 4.67
CA PHE A 4 4.13 4.47 3.87
C PHE A 4 3.33 3.24 3.46
N LEU A 5 2.03 3.24 3.78
CA LEU A 5 1.09 2.17 3.47
C LEU A 5 0.17 2.62 2.34
N ASP A 6 -0.02 1.73 1.37
CA ASP A 6 -1.01 1.85 0.31
C ASP A 6 -1.74 0.51 0.15
N THR A 7 -3.04 0.55 -0.10
CA THR A 7 -3.86 -0.66 -0.27
C THR A 7 -4.89 -0.52 -1.38
N GLU A 8 -5.03 -1.56 -2.18
CA GLU A 8 -6.11 -1.68 -3.15
C GLU A 8 -7.18 -2.64 -2.63
N TYR A 9 -8.45 -2.30 -2.82
CA TYR A 9 -9.58 -3.08 -2.33
C TYR A 9 -10.78 -3.02 -3.29
N THR A 10 -11.77 -3.89 -3.07
CA THR A 10 -12.88 -4.12 -4.01
C THR A 10 -13.71 -2.87 -4.38
N GLY A 11 -13.65 -1.82 -3.56
CA GLY A 11 -14.14 -0.49 -3.93
C GLY A 11 -14.48 0.38 -2.73
N LEU A 12 -14.47 1.69 -2.97
CA LEU A 12 -14.85 2.69 -1.98
C LEU A 12 -16.35 2.64 -1.68
N GLY A 13 -16.71 2.73 -0.39
CA GLY A 13 -18.11 2.72 0.06
C GLY A 13 -18.78 1.35 0.15
N GLN A 14 -18.08 0.26 -0.20
CA GLN A 14 -18.54 -1.10 0.08
C GLN A 14 -18.42 -1.42 1.57
N SER A 15 -19.31 -2.25 2.12
CA SER A 15 -19.29 -2.65 3.53
C SER A 15 -19.57 -4.15 3.69
N PRO A 16 -18.56 -4.96 4.07
CA PRO A 16 -17.14 -4.60 4.21
C PRO A 16 -16.41 -4.54 2.85
N PRO A 17 -15.44 -3.61 2.65
CA PRO A 17 -14.52 -3.70 1.53
C PRO A 17 -13.56 -4.88 1.74
N LYS A 18 -13.09 -5.50 0.65
CA LYS A 18 -12.18 -6.66 0.72
C LYS A 18 -10.83 -6.29 0.11
N LEU A 19 -9.74 -6.67 0.80
CA LEU A 19 -8.37 -6.34 0.40
C LEU A 19 -7.95 -7.13 -0.84
N ILE A 20 -7.41 -6.43 -1.84
CA ILE A 20 -6.88 -6.99 -3.09
C ILE A 20 -5.36 -7.02 -3.08
N SER A 21 -4.73 -5.91 -2.67
CA SER A 21 -3.27 -5.83 -2.54
C SER A 21 -2.85 -4.82 -1.47
N LEU A 22 -1.62 -4.96 -0.97
CA LEU A 22 -1.03 -4.09 0.04
C LEU A 22 0.45 -3.85 -0.26
N ALA A 23 0.90 -2.60 -0.08
CA ALA A 23 2.31 -2.28 0.00
C ALA A 23 2.73 -1.49 1.23
N LEU A 24 3.99 -1.66 1.57
CA LEU A 24 4.71 -0.84 2.54
C LEU A 24 6.06 -0.42 1.97
N VAL A 25 6.40 0.86 2.11
CA VAL A 25 7.71 1.41 1.74
C VAL A 25 8.30 2.17 2.93
N ALA A 26 9.56 1.92 3.26
CA ALA A 26 10.26 2.69 4.29
C ALA A 26 10.51 4.14 3.85
N GLU A 27 10.55 5.07 4.80
CA GLU A 27 10.75 6.50 4.52
C GLU A 27 12.04 6.85 3.77
N ASP A 28 13.02 5.95 3.78
CA ASP A 28 14.30 6.06 3.08
C ASP A 28 14.37 5.21 1.81
N GLY A 29 13.27 4.54 1.42
CA GLY A 29 13.20 3.64 0.26
C GLY A 29 13.99 2.34 0.40
N SER A 30 14.62 2.07 1.56
CA SER A 30 15.53 0.93 1.70
C SER A 30 14.84 -0.43 1.83
N ARG A 31 13.54 -0.43 2.13
CA ARG A 31 12.75 -1.63 2.39
C ARG A 31 11.37 -1.49 1.80
N GLU A 32 10.96 -2.54 1.10
CA GLU A 32 9.67 -2.62 0.45
C GLU A 32 9.01 -3.96 0.77
N PHE A 33 7.69 -3.94 0.86
CA PHE A 33 6.84 -5.12 0.94
C PHE A 33 5.67 -4.92 0.00
N TYR A 34 5.33 -5.94 -0.78
CA TYR A 34 4.16 -5.95 -1.65
C TYR A 34 3.54 -7.35 -1.65
N ALA A 35 2.22 -7.41 -1.58
CA ALA A 35 1.46 -8.65 -1.68
C ALA A 35 0.13 -8.43 -2.40
N GLU A 36 -0.18 -9.32 -3.34
CA GLU A 36 -1.53 -9.49 -3.89
C GLU A 36 -2.21 -10.68 -3.22
N PHE A 37 -3.50 -10.56 -2.94
CA PHE A 37 -4.26 -11.58 -2.23
C PHE A 37 -4.96 -12.51 -3.22
N ALA A 38 -4.68 -13.81 -3.10
CA ALA A 38 -5.25 -14.87 -3.94
C ALA A 38 -6.68 -15.26 -3.51
N ASP A 39 -7.06 -14.96 -2.27
CA ASP A 39 -8.31 -15.32 -1.63
C ASP A 39 -8.87 -14.14 -0.81
N GLY A 40 -10.07 -14.31 -0.24
CA GLY A 40 -10.77 -13.28 0.53
C GLY A 40 -11.60 -12.30 -0.32
N TRP A 41 -11.45 -12.31 -1.64
CA TRP A 41 -12.24 -11.54 -2.60
C TRP A 41 -12.34 -12.25 -3.95
N THR A 42 -13.28 -11.81 -4.79
CA THR A 42 -13.47 -12.26 -6.17
C THR A 42 -13.68 -11.06 -7.09
N PRO A 43 -13.43 -11.15 -8.41
CA PRO A 43 -13.68 -10.04 -9.33
C PRO A 43 -15.12 -9.52 -9.29
N ASP A 44 -16.11 -10.37 -9.00
CA ASP A 44 -17.51 -9.98 -8.86
C ASP A 44 -17.78 -9.13 -7.61
N ASP A 45 -16.89 -9.17 -6.62
CA ASP A 45 -16.94 -8.26 -5.48
C ASP A 45 -16.48 -6.85 -5.85
N CYS A 46 -15.74 -6.67 -6.94
CA CYS A 46 -15.14 -5.40 -7.33
C CYS A 46 -16.14 -4.46 -8.01
N THR A 47 -16.07 -3.18 -7.68
CA THR A 47 -16.77 -2.13 -8.42
C THR A 47 -16.32 -2.08 -9.89
N PRO A 48 -17.14 -1.55 -10.81
CA PRO A 48 -16.75 -1.43 -12.23
C PRO A 48 -15.48 -0.59 -12.44
N TYR A 49 -15.19 0.35 -11.54
CA TYR A 49 -13.95 1.10 -11.55
C TYR A 49 -12.75 0.19 -11.23
N VAL A 50 -12.80 -0.54 -10.11
CA VAL A 50 -11.72 -1.45 -9.70
C VAL A 50 -11.47 -2.54 -10.74
N GLN A 51 -12.52 -3.09 -11.34
CA GLN A 51 -12.38 -4.08 -12.42
C GLN A 51 -11.63 -3.54 -13.64
N ARG A 52 -11.82 -2.25 -13.97
CA ARG A 52 -11.27 -1.62 -15.17
C ARG A 52 -9.88 -1.03 -14.94
N GLU A 53 -9.66 -0.40 -13.80
CA GLU A 53 -8.45 0.39 -13.53
C GLU A 53 -7.44 -0.33 -12.64
N VAL A 54 -7.89 -1.16 -11.70
CA VAL A 54 -7.01 -1.77 -10.67
C VAL A 54 -6.65 -3.20 -11.02
N LEU A 55 -7.65 -4.05 -11.29
CA LEU A 55 -7.41 -5.48 -11.54
C LEU A 55 -6.44 -5.77 -12.69
N PRO A 56 -6.47 -5.01 -13.82
CA PRO A 56 -5.53 -5.24 -14.91
C PRO A 56 -4.07 -4.91 -14.57
N LEU A 57 -3.81 -4.15 -13.51
CA LEU A 57 -2.47 -3.74 -13.10
C LEU A 57 -1.79 -4.80 -12.22
N LEU A 58 -2.56 -5.74 -11.66
CA LEU A 58 -2.06 -6.84 -10.82
C LEU A 58 -1.14 -7.78 -11.61
N GLU A 59 0.16 -7.74 -11.33
CA GLU A 59 1.22 -8.44 -12.06
C GLU A 59 2.13 -9.28 -11.13
N GLY A 60 1.87 -9.28 -9.83
CA GLY A 60 2.64 -9.94 -8.80
C GLY A 60 2.22 -11.37 -8.47
N PRO A 61 3.07 -12.07 -7.71
CA PRO A 61 2.69 -13.35 -7.14
C PRO A 61 1.55 -13.14 -6.15
N ARG A 62 0.45 -13.87 -6.36
CA ARG A 62 -0.68 -13.88 -5.45
C ARG A 62 -0.41 -14.84 -4.30
N LEU A 63 -0.56 -14.34 -3.08
CA LEU A 63 -0.40 -15.09 -1.84
C LEU A 63 -1.78 -15.36 -1.26
N SER A 64 -1.98 -16.53 -0.66
CA SER A 64 -3.14 -16.70 0.23
C SER A 64 -3.04 -15.71 1.38
N TYR A 65 -4.18 -15.38 1.99
CA TYR A 65 -4.26 -14.47 3.13
C TYR A 65 -3.33 -14.90 4.27
N GLY A 66 -3.23 -16.21 4.52
CA GLY A 66 -2.32 -16.78 5.51
C GLY A 66 -0.84 -16.59 5.18
N GLU A 67 -0.46 -16.75 3.91
CA GLU A 67 0.92 -16.54 3.44
C GLU A 67 1.31 -15.06 3.49
N ALA A 68 0.46 -14.18 2.96
CA ALA A 68 0.68 -12.73 2.98
C ALA A 68 0.85 -12.23 4.42
N ARG A 69 0.01 -12.71 5.33
CA ARG A 69 0.11 -12.43 6.77
C ARG A 69 1.45 -12.86 7.37
N ALA A 70 1.88 -14.10 7.11
CA ALA A 70 3.14 -14.61 7.64
C ALA A 70 4.34 -13.83 7.07
N ALA A 71 4.30 -13.51 5.77
CA ALA A 71 5.32 -12.74 5.09
C ALA A 71 5.41 -11.31 5.63
N LEU A 72 4.27 -10.63 5.77
CA LEU A 72 4.18 -9.27 6.33
C LEU A 72 4.71 -9.23 7.77
N ARG A 73 4.31 -10.20 8.60
CA ARG A 73 4.79 -10.31 9.98
C ARG A 73 6.30 -10.45 10.02
N GLY A 74 6.86 -11.42 9.29
CA GLY A 74 8.30 -11.63 9.23
C GLY A 74 9.05 -10.42 8.68
N TRP A 75 8.46 -9.70 7.72
CA TRP A 75 9.04 -8.46 7.21
C TRP A 75 9.05 -7.36 8.27
N LEU A 76 7.96 -7.11 8.99
CA LEU A 76 7.91 -6.11 10.07
C LEU A 76 8.86 -6.45 11.22
N ASP A 77 8.95 -7.72 11.62
CA ASP A 77 9.85 -8.18 12.71
C ASP A 77 11.33 -7.96 12.36
N ARG A 78 11.70 -7.96 11.07
CA ARG A 78 13.07 -7.68 10.61
C ARG A 78 13.40 -6.18 10.50
N ALA A 79 12.47 -5.28 10.80
CA ALA A 79 12.77 -3.86 10.76
C ALA A 79 13.78 -3.50 11.88
N PRO A 80 14.87 -2.76 11.55
CA PRO A 80 16.00 -2.58 12.47
C PRO A 80 15.70 -1.66 13.66
N ARG A 81 14.55 -0.98 13.66
CA ARG A 81 14.12 0.00 14.67
C ARG A 81 12.61 -0.03 14.82
N ALA A 82 12.10 0.70 15.81
CA ALA A 82 10.67 0.97 15.91
C ALA A 82 10.14 1.61 14.61
N VAL A 83 9.00 1.10 14.15
CA VAL A 83 8.30 1.51 12.95
C VAL A 83 6.94 2.13 13.30
N GLN A 84 6.55 3.14 12.54
CA GLN A 84 5.22 3.71 12.59
C GLN A 84 4.70 3.78 11.16
N VAL A 85 3.47 3.32 10.95
CA VAL A 85 2.85 3.31 9.63
C VAL A 85 2.21 4.65 9.36
N ALA A 86 2.38 5.18 8.16
CA ALA A 86 1.82 6.42 7.67
C ALA A 86 0.86 6.14 6.52
N CYS A 87 -0.40 6.59 6.67
CA CYS A 87 -1.43 6.55 5.63
C CYS A 87 -2.46 7.66 5.90
N ASP A 88 -3.18 8.06 4.87
CA ASP A 88 -4.26 9.06 4.94
C ASP A 88 -5.65 8.43 5.12
N SER A 89 -5.79 7.15 4.76
CA SER A 89 -7.02 6.37 4.85
C SER A 89 -7.09 5.53 6.14
N GLU A 90 -8.24 5.63 6.82
CA GLU A 90 -8.55 4.77 7.96
C GLU A 90 -8.82 3.32 7.53
N THR A 91 -9.35 3.12 6.32
CA THR A 91 -9.59 1.79 5.75
C THR A 91 -8.28 1.02 5.59
N ASP A 92 -7.24 1.68 5.07
CA ASP A 92 -5.94 1.06 4.84
C ASP A 92 -5.31 0.65 6.16
N TRP A 93 -5.37 1.54 7.16
CA TRP A 93 -4.92 1.23 8.51
C TRP A 93 -5.64 0.03 9.10
N ARG A 94 -6.95 -0.09 8.90
CA ARG A 94 -7.73 -1.25 9.36
C ARG A 94 -7.30 -2.53 8.65
N PHE A 95 -7.09 -2.51 7.34
CA PHE A 95 -6.56 -3.68 6.63
C PHE A 95 -5.21 -4.14 7.18
N LEU A 96 -4.31 -3.19 7.48
CA LEU A 96 -3.03 -3.53 8.09
C LEU A 96 -3.18 -4.07 9.51
N LEU A 97 -4.16 -3.60 10.30
CA LEU A 97 -4.41 -4.14 11.64
C LEU A 97 -5.08 -5.52 11.63
N ASP A 98 -5.92 -5.79 10.65
CA ASP A 98 -6.68 -7.03 10.53
C ASP A 98 -5.83 -8.18 9.97
N LEU A 99 -4.80 -7.86 9.19
CA LEU A 99 -3.88 -8.85 8.61
C LEU A 99 -3.07 -9.64 9.67
N PRO A 100 -2.43 -9.01 10.67
CA PRO A 100 -1.72 -9.70 11.74
C PRO A 100 -2.71 -10.38 12.71
N SER A 101 -2.65 -11.71 12.81
CA SER A 101 -3.53 -12.46 13.74
C SER A 101 -2.92 -12.59 15.14
N LEU A 102 -2.57 -11.45 15.76
CA LEU A 102 -2.10 -11.28 17.16
C LEU A 102 -0.57 -11.22 17.41
N PRO A 103 -0.17 -10.54 18.51
CA PRO A 103 -0.24 -9.08 18.63
C PRO A 103 0.63 -8.42 17.55
N LEU A 104 0.43 -7.12 17.31
CA LEU A 104 1.33 -6.37 16.43
C LEU A 104 2.80 -6.62 16.85
N PRO A 105 3.73 -6.66 15.89
CA PRO A 105 5.16 -6.67 16.19
C PRO A 105 5.50 -5.65 17.27
N ALA A 106 6.31 -6.01 18.26
CA ALA A 106 6.62 -5.13 19.39
C ALA A 106 7.31 -3.81 18.97
N ASN A 107 7.89 -3.80 17.76
CA ASN A 107 8.49 -2.64 17.14
C ASN A 107 7.48 -1.78 16.35
N LEU A 108 6.23 -2.18 16.16
CA LEU A 108 5.21 -1.41 15.45
C LEU A 108 4.40 -0.55 16.43
N ALA A 109 4.34 0.75 16.17
CA ALA A 109 3.50 1.68 16.91
C ALA A 109 2.01 1.30 16.84
N ASP A 110 1.29 1.54 17.93
CA ASP A 110 -0.15 1.26 18.08
C ASP A 110 -1.06 2.27 17.36
N ARG A 111 -0.49 3.33 16.79
CA ARG A 111 -1.19 4.38 16.07
C ARG A 111 -0.53 4.70 14.73
N ARG A 112 -1.35 4.95 13.71
CA ARG A 112 -0.88 5.49 12.44
C ARG A 112 -0.39 6.93 12.58
N TYR A 113 0.55 7.29 11.72
CA TYR A 113 0.85 8.68 11.39
C TYR A 113 -0.12 9.12 10.30
N ASP A 114 -1.03 10.04 10.63
CA ASP A 114 -2.03 10.53 9.68
C ASP A 114 -1.36 11.49 8.68
N LEU A 115 -1.42 11.16 7.39
CA LEU A 115 -0.83 11.98 6.33
C LEU A 115 -1.74 13.14 5.87
N ARG A 116 -3.04 13.13 6.20
CA ARG A 116 -3.98 14.18 5.75
C ARG A 116 -3.55 15.61 6.14
N PRO A 117 -3.01 15.87 7.34
CA PRO A 117 -2.52 17.20 7.71
C PRO A 117 -1.31 17.66 6.88
N LEU A 118 -0.61 16.73 6.22
CA LEU A 118 0.53 17.03 5.36
C LEU A 118 0.13 17.24 3.89
N GLY A 119 -1.13 16.99 3.51
CA GLY A 119 -1.59 17.01 2.11
C GLY A 119 -1.41 18.36 1.39
N ASP A 120 -1.24 19.45 2.12
CA ASP A 120 -0.94 20.79 1.58
C ASP A 120 0.55 21.16 1.71
N THR A 121 1.40 20.22 2.10
CA THR A 121 2.83 20.46 2.33
C THR A 121 3.67 19.82 1.23
N ALA A 122 4.69 20.54 0.77
CA ALA A 122 5.67 20.03 -0.19
C ALA A 122 6.44 18.77 0.30
N ILE A 123 6.29 18.39 1.57
CA ILE A 123 6.87 17.18 2.15
C ILE A 123 6.05 15.95 1.76
N TYR A 124 4.71 16.06 1.79
CA TYR A 124 3.81 15.00 1.31
C TYR A 124 4.02 14.78 -0.18
N ASP A 125 4.00 15.86 -0.97
CA ASP A 125 4.24 15.77 -2.41
C ASP A 125 5.60 15.15 -2.73
N ARG A 126 6.66 15.44 -1.97
CA ARG A 126 7.97 14.82 -2.17
C ARG A 126 8.03 13.37 -1.74
N ALA A 127 7.34 12.98 -0.66
CA ALA A 127 7.33 11.60 -0.18
C ALA A 127 6.49 10.71 -1.11
N VAL A 128 5.29 11.17 -1.47
CA VAL A 128 4.40 10.57 -2.47
C VAL A 128 5.11 10.53 -3.82
N ALA A 129 5.63 11.67 -4.31
CA ALA A 129 6.36 11.67 -5.57
C ALA A 129 7.63 10.81 -5.51
N ALA A 130 8.35 10.69 -4.40
CA ALA A 130 9.48 9.75 -4.33
C ALA A 130 9.01 8.28 -4.42
N CYS A 131 7.84 7.95 -3.87
CA CYS A 131 7.23 6.61 -3.99
C CYS A 131 6.69 6.33 -5.40
N TYR A 132 6.13 7.35 -6.08
CA TYR A 132 5.47 7.22 -7.39
C TYR A 132 6.28 7.76 -8.59
N GLN A 133 7.44 8.42 -8.42
CA GLN A 133 8.29 8.94 -9.52
C GLN A 133 8.91 7.83 -10.38
N THR A 134 8.74 6.57 -9.98
CA THR A 134 9.38 5.42 -10.61
C THR A 134 8.40 4.35 -11.12
N ASP A 135 7.10 4.50 -10.88
CA ASP A 135 6.03 3.69 -11.51
C ASP A 135 4.86 4.63 -11.86
N ILE A 136 4.54 4.75 -13.15
CA ILE A 136 3.57 5.71 -13.71
C ILE A 136 2.12 5.23 -13.49
N ARG A 137 1.94 4.12 -12.78
CA ARG A 137 0.64 3.51 -12.53
C ARG A 137 0.05 4.04 -11.23
N GLU A 138 -0.64 5.17 -11.32
CA GLU A 138 -1.60 5.57 -10.28
C GLU A 138 -2.59 4.39 -10.06
N HIS A 139 -2.93 4.06 -8.80
CA HIS A 139 -3.79 2.93 -8.40
C HIS A 139 -3.16 1.53 -8.53
N HIS A 140 -1.84 1.47 -8.38
CA HIS A 140 -1.11 0.23 -8.20
C HIS A 140 -0.21 0.36 -6.98
N ALA A 141 -0.47 -0.44 -5.95
CA ALA A 141 0.31 -0.41 -4.71
C ALA A 141 1.75 -0.95 -4.88
N ARG A 142 2.42 -0.86 -6.03
CA ARG A 142 3.79 -1.38 -6.20
C ARG A 142 4.86 -0.29 -6.06
N PRO A 143 5.96 -0.57 -5.35
CA PRO A 143 7.22 0.13 -5.53
C PRO A 143 8.25 -0.72 -6.32
N MET A 144 9.32 -0.05 -6.76
CA MET A 144 10.17 -0.34 -7.93
C MET A 144 10.96 -1.67 -7.93
N ARG A 145 11.19 -2.19 -9.15
CA ARG A 145 12.38 -3.01 -9.51
C ARG A 145 13.18 -2.22 -10.57
N GLU A 146 14.52 -2.17 -10.44
CA GLU A 146 15.44 -1.20 -11.10
C GLU A 146 15.13 -0.71 -12.54
N PRO A 147 15.49 0.56 -12.87
CA PRO A 147 15.04 1.26 -14.07
C PRO A 147 15.86 0.93 -15.33
N THR A 148 15.18 0.88 -16.48
CA THR A 148 15.82 1.12 -17.79
C THR A 148 15.20 2.36 -18.43
N GLY A 149 15.90 3.49 -18.36
CA GLY A 149 15.85 4.56 -19.36
C GLY A 149 14.76 5.63 -19.20
N GLU A 150 15.23 6.88 -19.19
CA GLU A 150 14.57 8.19 -19.37
C GLU A 150 13.13 8.25 -19.92
N ALA A 151 12.24 8.91 -19.17
CA ALA A 151 11.18 9.83 -19.64
C ALA A 151 10.54 10.46 -18.38
N GLY A 152 10.48 11.77 -18.17
CA GLY A 152 9.70 12.72 -18.96
C GLY A 152 8.54 13.23 -18.08
N LEU A 153 8.80 14.28 -17.29
CA LEU A 153 7.80 14.98 -16.46
C LEU A 153 6.68 15.53 -17.35
N GLN A 154 5.40 15.16 -17.15
CA GLN A 154 4.19 16.02 -17.22
C GLN A 154 2.91 15.20 -16.92
N GLY A 155 2.02 15.74 -16.08
CA GLY A 155 0.59 15.40 -16.08
C GLY A 155 0.00 14.95 -14.74
N TRP A 156 -0.25 15.88 -13.82
CA TRP A 156 -1.06 15.65 -12.61
C TRP A 156 -2.41 16.34 -12.77
N THR A 157 -3.50 15.58 -12.85
CA THR A 157 -4.85 16.08 -12.55
C THR A 157 -5.63 14.98 -11.84
N ARG A 158 -5.92 15.23 -10.56
CA ARG A 158 -6.86 14.47 -9.72
C ARG A 158 -8.18 14.27 -10.48
N ALA A 159 -8.65 13.03 -10.57
CA ALA A 159 -10.04 12.74 -10.91
C ALA A 159 -10.81 12.50 -9.60
N GLU A 160 -11.75 13.41 -9.33
CA GLU A 160 -12.92 13.16 -8.48
C GLU A 160 -13.85 12.12 -9.12
#